data_AF-B1FTB9-F1
#
_entry.id   AF-B1FTB9-F1
#
_cell.length_a   1.000
_cell.length_b   1.000
_cell.length_c   1.000
_cell.angle_alpha   90.00
_cell.angle_beta   90.00
_cell.angle_gamma   90.00
#
_symmetry.space_group_name_H-M   'P 1'
#
loop_
_entity.id
_entity.type
_entity.pdbx_description
1 polymer ?
#
loop_
_entity_poly.entity_id
_entity_poly.type
_entity_poly.pdbx_seq_one_letter_code
_entity_poly.pdbx_strand_id
1 'polypeptide(L)'
;MWLQSVQRVSGKLMAELRLDSGKTALTELDSIWELELPLSTRSKLFAVTRLAEWETIDATEYLAEMGIATDLPGNRHQAFSINHNGLRLIIPAILMLKALFKPNATVFQYLFRPSGLDCLLAPVPNPGSMSVALLPTRIRQHMPIAERGLARLQWLYCFPTARKAFDSVYTNAARGVFGLVLPNIEARISVRGELRGRTLLVSTLTINSCRPLDAPFAWAGMQPQEFALTSYRRFAQLNPVLKNPDLVEGAAGWGLSDDEWFQLEHLFPPRAGRITGDRARLLIDAILLKLGTGVGWGPVNAQCGTTAAVSSYYQACRRSGTWEIIQATLRETRSRTASSNSTASHD
;
A
#
# COMPACT_ATOMS: atom_id res chain seq x y z
N MET A 1 -17.96 11.79 1.28
CA MET A 1 -17.55 12.74 0.22
C MET A 1 -16.56 12.07 -0.73
N TRP A 2 -16.66 12.32 -2.04
CA TRP A 2 -15.79 11.75 -3.08
C TRP A 2 -15.34 12.81 -4.09
N LEU A 3 -14.12 12.69 -4.63
CA LEU A 3 -13.62 13.57 -5.68
C LEU A 3 -13.97 12.98 -7.04
N GLN A 4 -14.90 13.62 -7.76
CA GLN A 4 -15.46 13.05 -8.99
C GLN A 4 -14.64 13.41 -10.23
N SER A 5 -14.32 14.69 -10.40
CA SER A 5 -13.66 15.19 -11.60
C SER A 5 -12.92 16.50 -11.33
N VAL A 6 -12.25 17.01 -12.37
CA VAL A 6 -11.77 18.41 -12.40
C VAL A 6 -12.56 19.15 -13.47
N GLN A 7 -12.92 20.40 -13.21
CA GLN A 7 -13.61 21.25 -14.18
C GLN A 7 -12.92 22.60 -14.30
N ARG A 8 -13.11 23.27 -15.44
CA ARG A 8 -12.66 24.64 -15.64
C ARG A 8 -13.85 25.59 -15.46
N VAL A 9 -13.78 26.44 -14.43
CA VAL A 9 -14.81 27.44 -14.12
C VAL A 9 -14.16 28.80 -14.15
N SER A 10 -14.62 29.67 -15.05
CA SER A 10 -14.06 31.02 -15.25
C SER A 10 -12.54 31.03 -15.43
N GLY A 11 -12.04 30.09 -16.23
CA GLY A 11 -10.60 29.95 -16.52
C GLY A 11 -9.77 29.26 -15.43
N LYS A 12 -10.32 29.04 -14.23
CA LYS A 12 -9.64 28.35 -13.13
C LYS A 12 -10.01 26.86 -13.07
N LEU A 13 -9.06 26.02 -12.68
CA LEU A 13 -9.33 24.60 -12.42
C LEU A 13 -9.91 24.43 -11.02
N MET A 14 -11.06 23.76 -10.93
CA MET A 14 -11.80 23.48 -9.70
C MET A 14 -12.02 21.97 -9.58
N ALA A 15 -11.97 21.43 -8.37
CA ALA A 15 -12.37 20.05 -8.11
C ALA A 15 -13.90 19.97 -7.95
N GLU A 16 -14.50 19.01 -8.63
CA GLU A 16 -15.90 18.65 -8.42
C GLU A 16 -15.97 17.51 -7.40
N LEU A 17 -16.61 17.79 -6.27
CA LEU A 17 -16.82 16.85 -5.18
C LEU A 17 -18.27 16.36 -5.16
N ARG A 18 -18.45 15.07 -4.93
CA ARG A 18 -19.74 14.46 -4.62
C ARG A 18 -19.91 14.37 -3.11
N LEU A 19 -20.91 15.03 -2.58
CA LEU A 19 -21.26 14.98 -1.16
C LEU A 19 -22.09 13.72 -0.86
N ASP A 20 -22.17 13.34 0.42
CA ASP A 20 -22.95 12.16 0.85
C ASP A 20 -24.46 12.34 0.63
N SER A 21 -24.91 13.58 0.49
CA SER A 21 -26.27 13.94 0.09
C SER A 21 -26.59 13.67 -1.40
N GLY A 22 -25.59 13.25 -2.19
CA GLY A 22 -25.71 13.14 -3.64
C GLY A 22 -25.68 14.49 -4.37
N LYS A 23 -25.40 15.60 -3.69
CA LYS A 23 -25.16 16.89 -4.36
C LYS A 23 -23.71 16.99 -4.83
N THR A 24 -23.48 17.77 -5.90
CA THR A 24 -22.14 18.17 -6.32
C THR A 24 -21.77 19.51 -5.69
N ALA A 25 -20.50 19.66 -5.35
CA ALA A 25 -19.91 20.89 -4.85
C ALA A 25 -18.60 21.17 -5.60
N LEU A 26 -18.32 22.44 -5.87
CA LEU A 26 -17.05 22.86 -6.45
C LEU A 26 -16.13 23.38 -5.35
N THR A 27 -14.87 22.96 -5.35
CA THR A 27 -13.84 23.44 -4.42
C THR A 27 -12.56 23.80 -5.16
N GLU A 28 -11.76 24.68 -4.55
CA GLU A 28 -10.41 24.97 -5.05
C GLU A 28 -9.50 23.73 -4.91
N LEU A 29 -8.64 23.52 -5.90
CA LEU A 29 -7.76 22.35 -5.95
C LEU A 29 -6.69 22.34 -4.85
N ASP A 30 -6.35 23.49 -4.29
CA ASP A 30 -5.41 23.60 -3.18
C ASP A 30 -6.00 23.15 -1.83
N SER A 31 -7.31 22.89 -1.76
CA SER A 31 -7.99 22.42 -0.55
C SER A 31 -8.21 20.91 -0.53
N ILE A 32 -8.14 20.24 -1.69
CA ILE A 32 -8.42 18.79 -1.78
C ILE A 32 -7.36 17.91 -1.11
N TRP A 33 -6.18 18.45 -0.76
CA TRP A 33 -5.17 17.66 -0.05
C TRP A 33 -5.64 17.28 1.36
N GLU A 34 -6.63 17.97 1.91
CA GLU A 34 -7.27 17.66 3.19
C GLU A 34 -8.37 16.60 3.04
N LEU A 35 -8.81 16.28 1.82
CA LEU A 35 -9.92 15.36 1.59
C LEU A 35 -9.63 13.95 2.13
N GLU A 36 -10.35 13.53 3.16
CA GLU A 36 -10.27 12.17 3.68
C GLU A 36 -11.25 11.25 2.94
N LEU A 37 -10.82 10.01 2.68
CA LEU A 37 -11.69 9.02 2.07
C LEU A 37 -12.59 8.37 3.15
N PRO A 38 -13.88 8.13 2.87
CA PRO A 38 -14.84 7.64 3.87
C PRO A 38 -14.72 6.12 4.07
N LEU A 39 -13.53 5.66 4.48
CA LEU A 39 -13.24 4.24 4.74
C LEU A 39 -12.65 4.03 6.11
N SER A 40 -13.10 2.97 6.78
CA SER A 40 -12.52 2.54 8.03
C SER A 40 -11.09 2.01 7.81
N THR A 41 -10.15 2.41 8.67
CA THR A 41 -8.73 2.00 8.58
C THR A 41 -8.48 0.78 9.46
N ARG A 42 -9.02 -0.39 9.05
CA ARG A 42 -8.92 -1.64 9.84
C ARG A 42 -7.70 -2.47 9.50
N SER A 43 -7.30 -2.49 8.23
CA SER A 43 -6.19 -3.28 7.73
C SER A 43 -4.99 -2.40 7.43
N LYS A 44 -3.79 -2.94 7.69
CA LYS A 44 -2.52 -2.30 7.34
C LYS A 44 -1.66 -3.30 6.58
N LEU A 45 -0.97 -2.82 5.55
CA LEU A 45 -0.03 -3.60 4.77
C LEU A 45 1.22 -2.76 4.48
N PHE A 46 2.37 -3.43 4.44
CA PHE A 46 3.61 -2.88 3.95
C PHE A 46 4.05 -3.68 2.73
N ALA A 47 4.49 -3.01 1.70
CA ALA A 47 4.92 -3.66 0.46
C ALA A 47 6.12 -2.93 -0.14
N VAL A 48 6.94 -3.70 -0.84
CA VAL A 48 7.90 -3.17 -1.83
C VAL A 48 7.32 -3.49 -3.20
N THR A 49 7.24 -2.50 -4.07
CA THR A 49 6.55 -2.61 -5.35
C THR A 49 7.14 -1.66 -6.38
N ARG A 50 6.96 -1.95 -7.66
CA ARG A 50 7.33 -1.05 -8.76
C ARG A 50 6.09 -0.33 -9.26
N LEU A 51 6.07 1.00 -9.18
CA LEU A 51 4.88 1.77 -9.55
C LEU A 51 4.55 1.68 -11.05
N ALA A 52 5.54 1.39 -11.91
CA ALA A 52 5.31 1.17 -13.34
C ALA A 52 4.53 -0.13 -13.64
N GLU A 53 4.47 -1.07 -12.70
CA GLU A 53 3.71 -2.34 -12.84
C GLU A 53 2.25 -2.18 -12.35
N TRP A 54 1.85 -0.99 -11.89
CA TRP A 54 0.49 -0.74 -11.43
C TRP A 54 -0.41 -0.45 -12.62
N GLU A 55 -1.58 -1.07 -12.63
CA GLU A 55 -2.58 -0.86 -13.67
C GLU A 55 -3.42 0.37 -13.34
N THR A 56 -3.66 1.22 -14.34
CA THR A 56 -4.65 2.29 -14.20
C THR A 56 -6.03 1.70 -14.42
N ILE A 57 -6.93 1.91 -13.46
CA ILE A 57 -8.30 1.43 -13.49
C ILE A 57 -9.27 2.59 -13.26
N ASP A 58 -10.54 2.39 -13.60
CA ASP A 58 -11.60 3.35 -13.31
C ASP A 58 -11.93 3.34 -11.80
N ALA A 59 -12.09 4.50 -11.18
CA ALA A 59 -12.43 4.55 -9.76
C ALA A 59 -13.86 4.08 -9.44
N THR A 60 -14.73 3.89 -10.44
CA THR A 60 -16.02 3.21 -10.26
C THR A 60 -15.87 1.83 -9.65
N GLU A 61 -14.78 1.11 -9.90
CA GLU A 61 -14.49 -0.17 -9.24
C GLU A 61 -14.28 0.01 -7.74
N TYR A 62 -13.51 1.03 -7.34
CA TYR A 62 -13.33 1.37 -5.93
C TYR A 62 -14.67 1.75 -5.27
N LEU A 63 -15.50 2.54 -5.97
CA LEU A 63 -16.79 2.99 -5.46
C LEU A 63 -17.82 1.87 -5.35
N ALA A 64 -17.86 0.96 -6.33
CA ALA A 64 -18.66 -0.26 -6.32
C ALA A 64 -18.35 -1.09 -5.08
N GLU A 65 -17.06 -1.31 -4.85
CA GLU A 65 -16.56 -2.04 -3.70
C GLU A 65 -16.79 -1.30 -2.38
N MET A 66 -17.07 0.01 -2.38
CA MET A 66 -17.49 0.75 -1.19
C MET A 66 -18.99 0.67 -0.92
N GLY A 67 -19.80 0.18 -1.87
CA GLY A 67 -21.25 0.30 -1.82
C GLY A 67 -21.75 1.72 -2.07
N ILE A 68 -20.90 2.59 -2.64
CA ILE A 68 -21.31 3.90 -3.14
C ILE A 68 -21.89 3.68 -4.54
N ALA A 69 -23.00 4.34 -4.86
CA ALA A 69 -23.65 4.23 -6.17
C ALA A 69 -22.61 4.36 -7.30
N THR A 70 -22.53 3.33 -8.15
CA THR A 70 -21.57 3.23 -9.25
C THR A 70 -21.95 4.10 -10.44
N ASP A 71 -23.24 4.43 -10.55
CA ASP A 71 -23.77 5.35 -11.54
C ASP A 71 -23.52 6.80 -11.12
N LEU A 72 -22.24 7.18 -11.14
CA LEU A 72 -21.80 8.56 -11.04
C LEU A 72 -21.43 9.03 -12.45
N PRO A 73 -22.42 9.48 -13.24
CA PRO A 73 -22.16 9.95 -14.59
C PRO A 73 -21.11 11.06 -14.56
N GLY A 74 -20.05 10.87 -15.34
CA GLY A 74 -18.93 11.81 -15.41
C GLY A 74 -17.87 11.65 -14.32
N ASN A 75 -17.84 10.54 -13.57
CA ASN A 75 -16.67 10.21 -12.76
C ASN A 75 -15.43 10.09 -13.65
N ARG A 76 -14.43 10.92 -13.37
CA ARG A 76 -13.14 10.98 -14.09
C ARG A 76 -11.98 10.97 -13.11
N HIS A 77 -12.19 10.36 -11.94
CA HIS A 77 -11.14 10.09 -10.97
C HIS A 77 -10.47 8.77 -11.34
N GLN A 78 -9.17 8.80 -11.60
CA GLN A 78 -8.38 7.59 -11.80
C GLN A 78 -8.18 6.83 -10.48
N ALA A 79 -8.09 5.51 -10.57
CA ALA A 79 -7.58 4.65 -9.52
C ALA A 79 -6.47 3.76 -10.08
N PHE A 80 -5.74 3.11 -9.19
CA PHE A 80 -4.67 2.19 -9.52
C PHE A 80 -4.88 0.83 -8.86
N SER A 81 -4.54 -0.24 -9.58
CA SER A 81 -4.62 -1.61 -9.11
C SER A 81 -3.23 -2.25 -9.11
N ILE A 82 -2.92 -3.00 -8.06
CA ILE A 82 -1.76 -3.89 -8.03
C ILE A 82 -2.08 -5.19 -7.28
N ASN A 83 -1.60 -6.31 -7.81
CA ASN A 83 -1.58 -7.58 -7.09
C ASN A 83 -0.27 -7.71 -6.30
N HIS A 84 -0.38 -7.92 -4.98
CA HIS A 84 0.75 -8.16 -4.10
C HIS A 84 0.49 -9.39 -3.23
N ASN A 85 1.24 -10.48 -3.47
CA ASN A 85 1.07 -11.75 -2.74
C ASN A 85 -0.38 -12.30 -2.77
N GLY A 86 -1.05 -12.22 -3.92
CA GLY A 86 -2.43 -12.68 -4.09
C GLY A 86 -3.50 -11.74 -3.50
N LEU A 87 -3.09 -10.62 -2.91
CA LEU A 87 -3.98 -9.55 -2.48
C LEU A 87 -4.00 -8.44 -3.53
N ARG A 88 -5.17 -8.08 -4.02
CA ARG A 88 -5.37 -6.93 -4.91
C ARG A 88 -5.52 -5.66 -4.09
N LEU A 89 -4.77 -4.61 -4.41
CA LEU A 89 -4.90 -3.30 -3.78
C LEU A 89 -5.53 -2.35 -4.78
N ILE A 90 -6.55 -1.60 -4.37
CA ILE A 90 -7.14 -0.52 -5.18
C ILE A 90 -6.86 0.82 -4.50
N ILE A 91 -6.15 1.71 -5.19
CA ILE A 91 -5.66 2.99 -4.69
C ILE A 91 -6.23 4.15 -5.54
N PRO A 92 -7.12 4.99 -4.99
CA PRO A 92 -7.55 6.22 -5.67
C PRO A 92 -6.39 7.17 -5.94
N ALA A 93 -6.39 7.86 -7.08
CA ALA A 93 -5.28 8.73 -7.46
C ALA A 93 -5.01 9.86 -6.46
N ILE A 94 -6.02 10.30 -5.68
CA ILE A 94 -5.82 11.32 -4.65
C ILE A 94 -4.84 10.84 -3.57
N LEU A 95 -4.90 9.56 -3.20
CA LEU A 95 -3.94 8.99 -2.25
C LEU A 95 -2.54 8.92 -2.84
N MET A 96 -2.43 8.64 -4.15
CA MET A 96 -1.15 8.62 -4.85
C MET A 96 -0.50 10.01 -4.90
N LEU A 97 -1.28 11.05 -5.26
CA LEU A 97 -0.83 12.44 -5.22
C LEU A 97 -0.34 12.81 -3.81
N LYS A 98 -1.15 12.48 -2.80
CA LYS A 98 -0.80 12.75 -1.39
C LYS A 98 0.49 12.03 -0.98
N ALA A 99 0.67 10.78 -1.38
CA ALA A 99 1.82 9.98 -0.98
C ALA A 99 3.12 10.39 -1.68
N LEU A 100 3.06 10.64 -2.99
CA LEU A 100 4.21 11.03 -3.80
C LEU A 100 4.68 12.44 -3.48
N PHE A 101 3.74 13.38 -3.40
CA PHE A 101 4.07 14.80 -3.30
C PHE A 101 4.01 15.35 -1.87
N LYS A 102 3.57 14.54 -0.89
CA LYS A 102 3.38 14.85 0.54
C LYS A 102 2.94 16.30 0.75
N PRO A 103 1.65 16.58 0.57
CA PRO A 103 1.15 17.93 0.50
C PRO A 103 1.48 18.67 1.79
N ASN A 104 2.28 19.72 1.67
CA ASN A 104 1.85 20.96 2.27
C ASN A 104 1.07 21.73 1.20
N ALA A 105 0.18 22.62 1.62
CA ALA A 105 -0.61 23.44 0.70
C ALA A 105 0.25 24.09 -0.39
N THR A 106 1.49 24.46 -0.05
CA THR A 106 2.43 25.10 -0.97
C THR A 106 2.88 24.22 -2.13
N VAL A 107 3.27 22.96 -1.95
CA VAL A 107 3.64 22.08 -3.09
C VAL A 107 2.39 21.73 -3.89
N PHE A 108 1.28 21.49 -3.21
CA PHE A 108 0.06 20.98 -3.83
C PHE A 108 -0.55 21.97 -4.84
N GLN A 109 -0.51 23.29 -4.56
CA GLN A 109 -0.96 24.31 -5.52
C GLN A 109 -0.16 24.33 -6.83
N TYR A 110 1.10 23.86 -6.85
CA TYR A 110 1.93 23.84 -8.06
C TYR A 110 1.67 22.61 -8.92
N LEU A 111 1.09 21.53 -8.39
CA LEU A 111 0.74 20.34 -9.17
C LEU A 111 -0.27 20.64 -10.29
N PHE A 112 -1.09 21.67 -10.10
CA PHE A 112 -2.14 22.07 -11.04
C PHE A 112 -1.78 23.33 -11.82
N ARG A 113 -0.47 23.58 -12.02
CA ARG A 113 0.04 24.68 -12.85
C ARG A 113 0.93 24.15 -13.97
N PRO A 114 0.92 24.78 -15.15
CA PRO A 114 1.93 24.51 -16.18
C PRO A 114 3.31 24.88 -15.63
N SER A 115 4.30 24.01 -15.84
CA SER A 115 5.68 24.18 -15.34
C SER A 115 5.74 24.45 -13.83
N GLY A 116 4.81 23.83 -13.07
CA GLY A 116 4.67 24.09 -11.64
C GLY A 116 5.94 23.81 -10.85
N LEU A 117 6.72 22.80 -11.25
CA LEU A 117 7.96 22.44 -10.59
C LEU A 117 9.06 23.50 -10.81
N ASP A 118 9.20 24.02 -12.05
CA ASP A 118 10.15 25.10 -12.37
C ASP A 118 9.76 26.43 -11.72
N CYS A 119 8.47 26.64 -11.43
CA CYS A 119 7.98 27.78 -10.67
C CYS A 119 8.19 27.65 -9.15
N LEU A 120 8.53 26.46 -8.68
CA LEU A 120 8.71 26.14 -7.26
C LEU A 120 10.19 26.04 -6.89
N LEU A 121 11.02 25.52 -7.80
CA LEU A 121 12.39 25.10 -7.51
C LEU A 121 13.43 25.84 -8.36
N ALA A 122 14.60 26.06 -7.77
CA ALA A 122 15.82 26.43 -8.48
C ALA A 122 16.87 25.32 -8.31
N PRO A 123 17.60 24.96 -9.37
CA PRO A 123 18.74 24.06 -9.27
C PRO A 123 19.90 24.75 -8.54
N VAL A 124 20.57 24.02 -7.65
CA VAL A 124 21.77 24.45 -6.94
C VAL A 124 22.91 23.50 -7.33
N PRO A 125 23.89 23.96 -8.12
CA PRO A 125 24.98 23.11 -8.57
C PRO A 125 25.90 22.76 -7.38
N ASN A 126 26.31 21.50 -7.31
CA ASN A 126 27.33 21.00 -6.38
C ASN A 126 28.45 20.30 -7.18
N PRO A 127 29.65 20.11 -6.62
CA PRO A 127 30.69 19.34 -7.30
C PRO A 127 30.21 17.93 -7.68
N GLY A 128 30.06 17.66 -8.98
CA GLY A 128 29.63 16.37 -9.53
C GLY A 128 28.15 16.00 -9.30
N SER A 129 27.33 16.89 -8.73
CA SER A 129 25.93 16.63 -8.40
C SER A 129 25.10 17.92 -8.40
N MET A 130 23.82 17.82 -8.10
CA MET A 130 22.93 18.97 -8.02
C MET A 130 21.87 18.73 -6.94
N SER A 131 21.55 19.80 -6.21
CA SER A 131 20.44 19.85 -5.25
C SER A 131 19.41 20.89 -5.71
N VAL A 132 18.27 20.99 -5.01
CA VAL A 132 17.24 22.00 -5.31
C VAL A 132 17.01 22.90 -4.11
N ALA A 133 16.73 24.17 -4.37
CA ALA A 133 16.24 25.14 -3.40
C ALA A 133 14.85 25.62 -3.81
N LEU A 134 14.04 26.04 -2.84
CA LEU A 134 12.77 26.69 -3.13
C LEU A 134 12.99 28.12 -3.64
N LEU A 135 12.21 28.54 -4.62
CA LEU A 135 12.24 29.92 -5.08
C LEU A 135 11.66 30.87 -3.99
N PRO A 136 12.37 31.94 -3.60
CA PRO A 136 12.00 32.78 -2.44
C PRO A 136 10.68 33.54 -2.58
N THR A 137 10.21 33.79 -3.80
CA THR A 137 9.25 34.87 -4.08
C THR A 137 7.81 34.60 -3.68
N ARG A 138 7.43 33.40 -3.23
CA ARG A 138 6.02 33.06 -2.91
C ARG A 138 5.78 32.21 -1.69
N ILE A 139 6.81 31.90 -0.93
CA ILE A 139 6.70 31.06 0.26
C ILE A 139 6.81 31.95 1.49
N ARG A 140 5.69 32.58 1.89
CA ARG A 140 5.52 33.15 3.25
C ARG A 140 5.40 32.02 4.30
N GLN A 141 6.16 30.94 4.17
CA GLN A 141 6.16 29.89 5.19
C GLN A 141 7.09 30.32 6.31
N HIS A 142 6.49 30.57 7.48
CA HIS A 142 7.21 30.69 8.75
C HIS A 142 7.91 29.38 9.17
N MET A 143 7.73 28.29 8.43
CA MET A 143 8.35 26.99 8.70
C MET A 143 9.30 26.58 7.57
N PRO A 144 10.58 26.30 7.87
CA PRO A 144 11.51 25.76 6.90
C PRO A 144 11.04 24.38 6.42
N ILE A 145 11.16 24.11 5.12
CA ILE A 145 10.95 22.75 4.61
C ILE A 145 12.06 21.86 5.17
N ALA A 146 11.67 20.79 5.87
CA ALA A 146 12.61 19.80 6.37
C ALA A 146 13.45 19.21 5.20
N GLU A 147 14.71 18.85 5.47
CA GLU A 147 15.65 18.30 4.48
C GLU A 147 15.05 17.16 3.63
N ARG A 148 14.25 16.27 4.23
CA ARG A 148 13.54 15.19 3.51
C ARG A 148 12.51 15.70 2.49
N GLY A 149 11.90 16.84 2.77
CA GLY A 149 11.01 17.52 1.83
C GLY A 149 11.78 18.00 0.60
N LEU A 150 12.97 18.58 0.79
CA LEU A 150 13.85 18.97 -0.32
C LEU A 150 14.38 17.75 -1.08
N ALA A 151 14.75 16.65 -0.41
CA ALA A 151 15.18 15.43 -1.08
C ALA A 151 14.10 14.86 -2.02
N ARG A 152 12.81 14.90 -1.60
CA ARG A 152 11.68 14.55 -2.46
C ARG A 152 11.60 15.46 -3.69
N LEU A 153 11.73 16.78 -3.50
CA LEU A 153 11.66 17.77 -4.58
C LEU A 153 12.85 17.63 -5.55
N GLN A 154 14.03 17.31 -5.04
CA GLN A 154 15.21 16.98 -5.82
C GLN A 154 14.97 15.77 -6.71
N TRP A 155 14.43 14.69 -6.16
CA TRP A 155 14.06 13.50 -6.95
C TRP A 155 13.07 13.84 -8.08
N LEU A 156 12.01 14.59 -7.77
CA LEU A 156 11.03 15.00 -8.78
C LEU A 156 11.64 15.85 -9.90
N TYR A 157 12.62 16.68 -9.57
CA TYR A 157 13.25 17.60 -10.53
C TYR A 157 14.33 16.91 -11.37
N CYS A 158 15.13 16.01 -10.79
CA CYS A 158 16.29 15.40 -11.42
C CYS A 158 15.99 14.15 -12.26
N PHE A 159 14.83 13.50 -12.07
CA PHE A 159 14.52 12.22 -12.74
C PHE A 159 13.40 12.37 -13.77
N PRO A 160 13.60 11.93 -15.04
CA PRO A 160 12.63 12.15 -16.12
C PRO A 160 11.22 11.62 -15.84
N THR A 161 11.10 10.38 -15.33
CA THR A 161 9.78 9.79 -15.08
C THR A 161 9.09 10.40 -13.86
N ALA A 162 9.87 10.86 -12.87
CA ALA A 162 9.36 11.59 -11.72
C ALA A 162 8.82 12.98 -12.11
N ARG A 163 9.56 13.70 -12.95
CA ARG A 163 9.13 15.00 -13.52
C ARG A 163 7.87 14.83 -14.36
N LYS A 164 7.83 13.83 -15.25
CA LYS A 164 6.65 13.49 -16.05
C LYS A 164 5.43 13.17 -15.18
N ALA A 165 5.62 12.45 -14.06
CA ALA A 165 4.54 12.18 -13.12
C ALA A 165 3.97 13.46 -12.50
N PHE A 166 4.84 14.40 -12.10
CA PHE A 166 4.41 15.72 -11.60
C PHE A 166 3.62 16.51 -12.67
N ASP A 167 4.17 16.67 -13.87
CA ASP A 167 3.56 17.46 -14.95
C ASP A 167 2.25 16.85 -15.49
N SER A 168 2.11 15.52 -15.38
CA SER A 168 0.89 14.82 -15.79
C SER A 168 -0.33 15.21 -14.95
N VAL A 169 -0.15 15.66 -13.70
CA VAL A 169 -1.26 16.06 -12.83
C VAL A 169 -2.01 17.24 -13.45
N TYR A 170 -1.31 18.31 -13.82
CA TYR A 170 -1.90 19.46 -14.52
C TYR A 170 -2.49 19.04 -15.88
N THR A 171 -1.77 18.22 -16.64
CA THR A 171 -2.22 17.77 -17.97
C THR A 171 -3.53 16.99 -17.90
N ASN A 172 -3.68 16.11 -16.91
CA ASN A 172 -4.91 15.36 -16.68
C ASN A 172 -6.03 16.28 -16.17
N ALA A 173 -5.73 17.14 -15.20
CA ALA A 173 -6.68 18.09 -14.63
C ALA A 173 -7.25 19.03 -15.70
N ALA A 174 -6.42 19.50 -16.65
CA ALA A 174 -6.84 20.33 -17.77
C ALA A 174 -7.81 19.61 -18.74
N ARG A 175 -7.82 18.28 -18.76
CA ARG A 175 -8.76 17.43 -19.52
C ARG A 175 -9.98 16.99 -18.70
N GLY A 176 -10.09 17.50 -17.48
CA GLY A 176 -11.13 17.17 -16.52
C GLY A 176 -10.96 15.80 -15.84
N VAL A 177 -9.76 15.24 -15.87
CA VAL A 177 -9.42 13.98 -15.22
C VAL A 177 -8.64 14.27 -13.95
N PHE A 178 -9.06 13.66 -12.84
CA PHE A 178 -8.27 13.69 -11.61
C PHE A 178 -7.36 12.47 -11.56
N GLY A 179 -6.08 12.65 -11.85
CA GLY A 179 -5.15 11.54 -12.00
C GLY A 179 -3.73 11.95 -12.34
N LEU A 180 -2.85 10.95 -12.49
CA LEU A 180 -1.44 11.14 -12.82
C LEU A 180 -0.86 9.92 -13.54
N VAL A 181 0.24 10.13 -14.24
CA VAL A 181 1.12 9.05 -14.71
C VAL A 181 2.04 8.64 -13.56
N LEU A 182 2.16 7.34 -13.30
CA LEU A 182 3.04 6.84 -12.25
C LEU A 182 4.52 6.90 -12.69
N PRO A 183 5.44 7.30 -11.79
CA PRO A 183 6.87 7.33 -12.10
C PRO A 183 7.49 5.93 -12.09
N ASN A 184 8.62 5.74 -12.79
CA ASN A 184 9.30 4.46 -12.85
C ASN A 184 10.23 4.26 -11.64
N ILE A 185 9.64 3.84 -10.52
CA ILE A 185 10.36 3.66 -9.25
C ILE A 185 10.02 2.31 -8.60
N GLU A 186 10.97 1.80 -7.82
CA GLU A 186 10.69 0.83 -6.76
C GLU A 186 10.38 1.59 -5.47
N ALA A 187 9.17 1.44 -4.95
CA ALA A 187 8.64 2.15 -3.79
C ALA A 187 8.46 1.21 -2.59
N ARG A 188 8.87 1.67 -1.41
CA ARG A 188 8.53 1.04 -0.13
C ARG A 188 7.31 1.72 0.46
N ILE A 189 6.15 1.08 0.38
CA ILE A 189 4.86 1.68 0.75
C ILE A 189 4.30 1.11 2.05
N SER A 190 3.50 1.93 2.74
CA SER A 190 2.56 1.49 3.76
C SER A 190 1.16 1.91 3.34
N VAL A 191 0.24 0.96 3.33
CA VAL A 191 -1.17 1.22 3.05
C VAL A 191 -2.02 0.89 4.26
N ARG A 192 -3.10 1.62 4.42
CA ARG A 192 -4.23 1.26 5.29
C ARG A 192 -5.50 1.27 4.48
N GLY A 193 -6.45 0.43 4.88
CA GLY A 193 -7.66 0.25 4.10
C GLY A 193 -8.65 -0.69 4.76
N GLU A 194 -9.71 -0.96 4.00
CA GLU A 194 -10.71 -1.96 4.32
C GLU A 194 -10.50 -3.19 3.45
N LEU A 195 -10.38 -4.37 4.07
CA LEU A 195 -10.20 -5.64 3.36
C LEU A 195 -11.57 -6.25 3.07
N ARG A 196 -11.88 -6.46 1.79
CA ARG A 196 -13.07 -7.15 1.30
C ARG A 196 -12.65 -8.34 0.44
N GLY A 197 -12.80 -9.55 0.97
CA GLY A 197 -12.28 -10.76 0.33
C GLY A 197 -10.77 -10.68 0.10
N ARG A 198 -10.33 -10.76 -1.16
CA ARG A 198 -8.93 -10.62 -1.59
C ARG A 198 -8.57 -9.21 -2.09
N THR A 199 -9.44 -8.23 -1.86
CA THR A 199 -9.25 -6.85 -2.30
C THR A 199 -9.11 -5.92 -1.10
N LEU A 200 -8.03 -5.15 -1.05
CA LEU A 200 -7.81 -4.08 -0.07
C LEU A 200 -8.14 -2.74 -0.71
N LEU A 201 -9.25 -2.14 -0.29
CA LEU A 201 -9.61 -0.77 -0.65
C LEU A 201 -8.78 0.19 0.18
N VAL A 202 -7.79 0.81 -0.45
CA VAL A 202 -6.82 1.64 0.25
C VAL A 202 -7.45 2.99 0.59
N SER A 203 -7.43 3.36 1.86
CA SER A 203 -7.89 4.65 2.40
C SER A 203 -6.75 5.55 2.84
N THR A 204 -5.55 5.00 3.04
CA THR A 204 -4.33 5.76 3.30
C THR A 204 -3.16 5.11 2.58
N LEU A 205 -2.36 5.91 1.88
CA LEU A 205 -1.10 5.47 1.27
C LEU A 205 0.04 6.38 1.75
N THR A 206 1.14 5.76 2.13
CA THR A 206 2.40 6.43 2.44
C THR A 206 3.51 5.78 1.64
N ILE A 207 4.26 6.56 0.87
CA ILE A 207 5.52 6.10 0.27
C ILE A 207 6.65 6.51 1.22
N ASN A 208 7.30 5.52 1.82
CA ASN A 208 8.30 5.75 2.86
C ASN A 208 9.68 6.04 2.26
N SER A 209 10.04 5.30 1.22
CA SER A 209 11.21 5.57 0.40
C SER A 209 10.99 5.08 -1.03
N CYS A 210 11.82 5.56 -1.94
CA CYS A 210 11.82 5.10 -3.32
C CYS A 210 13.22 5.05 -3.91
N ARG A 211 13.42 4.10 -4.82
CA ARG A 211 14.59 3.97 -5.68
C ARG A 211 14.16 4.22 -7.12
N PRO A 212 14.65 5.30 -7.78
CA PRO A 212 14.42 5.51 -9.20
C PRO A 212 14.97 4.36 -10.03
N LEU A 213 14.25 3.96 -11.08
CA LEU A 213 14.67 2.92 -12.02
C LEU A 213 15.11 3.51 -13.37
N ASP A 214 14.96 4.81 -13.55
CA ASP A 214 15.53 5.61 -14.64
C ASP A 214 16.80 6.35 -14.20
N ALA A 215 17.66 6.66 -15.17
CA ALA A 215 18.82 7.52 -14.93
C ALA A 215 18.36 8.97 -14.70
N PRO A 216 19.05 9.75 -13.84
CA PRO A 216 18.78 11.18 -13.73
C PRO A 216 19.11 11.89 -15.06
N PHE A 217 18.60 13.10 -15.24
CA PHE A 217 19.00 13.93 -16.38
C PHE A 217 20.52 14.12 -16.41
N ALA A 218 21.10 14.19 -17.61
CA ALA A 218 22.55 14.34 -17.78
C ALA A 218 23.12 15.57 -17.04
N TRP A 219 22.36 16.67 -16.98
CA TRP A 219 22.75 17.89 -16.27
C TRP A 219 22.67 17.78 -14.74
N ALA A 220 21.98 16.77 -14.18
CA ALA A 220 21.81 16.61 -12.74
C ALA A 220 23.04 15.96 -12.07
N GLY A 221 23.97 15.40 -12.85
CA GLY A 221 25.14 14.70 -12.32
C GLY A 221 24.77 13.48 -11.48
N MET A 222 25.59 13.18 -10.48
CA MET A 222 25.34 12.07 -9.55
C MET A 222 24.20 12.43 -8.61
N GLN A 223 23.25 11.50 -8.46
CA GLN A 223 22.08 11.64 -7.59
C GLN A 223 21.97 10.45 -6.64
N PRO A 224 21.30 10.61 -5.48
CA PRO A 224 21.03 9.49 -4.58
C PRO A 224 20.33 8.32 -5.30
N GLN A 225 20.77 7.09 -5.02
CA GLN A 225 20.09 5.89 -5.53
C GLN A 225 18.79 5.60 -4.78
N GLU A 226 18.64 6.09 -3.55
CA GLU A 226 17.43 5.95 -2.76
C GLU A 226 17.07 7.27 -2.08
N PHE A 227 15.78 7.62 -2.11
CA PHE A 227 15.24 8.81 -1.46
C PHE A 227 14.32 8.41 -0.31
N ALA A 228 14.64 8.85 0.91
CA ALA A 228 13.78 8.69 2.08
C ALA A 228 12.70 9.79 2.09
N LEU A 229 11.44 9.39 1.86
CA LEU A 229 10.31 10.29 1.66
C LEU A 229 9.52 10.59 2.94
N THR A 230 9.61 9.71 3.94
CA THR A 230 9.07 9.91 5.30
C THR A 230 10.06 9.47 6.37
N SER A 231 9.86 9.93 7.61
CA SER A 231 10.55 9.35 8.77
C SER A 231 10.09 7.92 8.91
N TYR A 232 10.96 6.97 8.56
CA TYR A 232 10.75 5.58 8.90
C TYR A 232 10.79 5.44 10.42
N ARG A 233 9.65 5.62 11.10
CA ARG A 233 9.47 4.94 12.38
C ARG A 233 9.44 3.46 12.01
N ARG A 234 10.38 2.67 12.53
CA ARG A 234 10.32 1.19 12.52
C ARG A 234 9.01 0.78 13.21
N PHE A 235 7.89 0.91 12.51
CA PHE A 235 6.66 0.29 12.94
C PHE A 235 6.93 -1.20 12.77
N ALA A 236 6.73 -1.97 13.85
CA ALA A 236 6.58 -3.40 13.74
C ALA A 236 5.63 -3.67 12.56
N GLN A 237 6.05 -4.50 11.61
CA GLN A 237 5.23 -4.96 10.50
C GLN A 237 3.94 -5.53 11.08
N LEU A 238 2.88 -4.74 11.11
CA LEU A 238 1.55 -5.24 11.39
C LEU A 238 1.01 -5.76 10.08
N ASN A 239 1.01 -7.08 10.03
CA ASN A 239 0.60 -7.90 8.92
C ASN A 239 -0.88 -7.62 8.59
N PRO A 240 -1.26 -7.72 7.32
CA PRO A 240 -2.67 -7.69 6.94
C PRO A 240 -3.45 -8.75 7.74
N VAL A 241 -4.78 -8.64 7.74
CA VAL A 241 -5.66 -9.77 8.06
C VAL A 241 -5.37 -10.83 6.98
N LEU A 242 -4.29 -11.59 7.16
CA LEU A 242 -3.88 -12.70 6.32
C LEU A 242 -4.86 -13.84 6.59
N LYS A 243 -6.12 -13.70 6.16
CA LYS A 243 -7.01 -14.85 6.13
C LYS A 243 -6.60 -15.66 4.91
N ASN A 244 -6.11 -16.89 5.09
CA ASN A 244 -5.84 -17.79 3.99
C ASN A 244 -7.09 -18.65 3.77
N PRO A 245 -7.88 -18.39 2.70
CA PRO A 245 -9.13 -19.13 2.45
C PRO A 245 -8.89 -20.59 2.07
N ASP A 246 -7.65 -20.95 1.69
CA ASP A 246 -7.33 -22.31 1.31
C ASP A 246 -6.94 -23.19 2.51
N LEU A 247 -6.89 -22.61 3.71
CA LEU A 247 -6.79 -23.37 4.96
C LEU A 247 -8.20 -23.80 5.38
N VAL A 248 -8.39 -25.11 5.49
CA VAL A 248 -9.62 -25.72 6.00
C VAL A 248 -9.44 -26.00 7.48
N GLU A 249 -10.47 -25.75 8.30
CA GLU A 249 -10.46 -26.09 9.73
C GLU A 249 -10.42 -27.62 9.92
N GLY A 250 -9.59 -28.11 10.85
CA GLY A 250 -9.40 -29.55 11.11
C GLY A 250 -10.25 -30.05 12.29
N ALA A 251 -10.05 -31.32 12.68
CA ALA A 251 -10.77 -31.90 13.82
C ALA A 251 -10.45 -31.21 15.16
N ALA A 252 -9.25 -30.64 15.30
CA ALA A 252 -8.82 -29.83 16.44
C ALA A 252 -9.08 -28.33 16.24
N GLY A 253 -10.08 -27.97 15.42
CA GLY A 253 -10.33 -26.59 15.00
C GLY A 253 -9.19 -26.05 14.14
N TRP A 254 -8.69 -24.86 14.47
CA TRP A 254 -7.53 -24.28 13.80
C TRP A 254 -6.18 -24.84 14.29
N GLY A 255 -6.16 -25.66 15.35
CA GLY A 255 -4.95 -26.36 15.79
C GLY A 255 -4.65 -27.60 14.94
N LEU A 256 -3.48 -28.19 15.19
CA LEU A 256 -3.05 -29.48 14.66
C LEU A 256 -3.53 -30.62 15.55
N SER A 257 -4.15 -31.65 14.96
CA SER A 257 -4.32 -32.94 15.64
C SER A 257 -2.98 -33.65 15.84
N ASP A 258 -2.95 -34.71 16.65
CA ASP A 258 -1.72 -35.49 16.85
C ASP A 258 -1.25 -36.16 15.55
N ASP A 259 -2.19 -36.68 14.75
CA ASP A 259 -1.88 -37.26 13.43
C ASP A 259 -1.33 -36.21 12.46
N GLU A 260 -1.94 -35.01 12.42
CA GLU A 260 -1.45 -33.92 11.59
C GLU A 260 -0.05 -33.47 12.03
N TRP A 261 0.20 -33.38 13.34
CA TRP A 261 1.52 -33.05 13.86
C TRP A 261 2.55 -34.12 13.53
N PHE A 262 2.22 -35.41 13.69
CA PHE A 262 3.10 -36.52 13.35
C PHE A 262 3.56 -36.46 11.89
N GLN A 263 2.67 -36.09 10.97
CA GLN A 263 3.01 -35.89 9.56
C GLN A 263 3.92 -34.69 9.31
N LEU A 264 3.86 -33.65 10.15
CA LEU A 264 4.62 -32.40 9.97
C LEU A 264 5.92 -32.36 10.77
N GLU A 265 6.05 -33.16 11.83
CA GLU A 265 7.14 -33.05 12.81
C GLU A 265 8.53 -33.16 12.17
N HIS A 266 8.67 -34.01 11.16
CA HIS A 266 9.92 -34.21 10.43
C HIS A 266 10.44 -32.96 9.72
N LEU A 267 9.59 -31.95 9.47
CA LEU A 267 9.98 -30.65 8.90
C LEU A 267 10.75 -29.79 9.91
N PHE A 268 10.76 -30.16 11.19
CA PHE A 268 11.36 -29.41 12.29
C PHE A 268 12.43 -30.23 13.03
N PRO A 269 13.52 -30.66 12.36
CA PRO A 269 14.53 -31.52 12.96
C PRO A 269 15.27 -30.82 14.10
N PRO A 270 15.65 -31.55 15.17
CA PRO A 270 16.43 -31.02 16.29
C PRO A 270 17.79 -30.52 15.78
N ARG A 271 17.96 -29.20 15.76
CA ARG A 271 19.24 -28.54 15.49
C ARG A 271 19.46 -27.46 16.54
N ALA A 272 20.71 -27.29 16.98
CA ALA A 272 21.05 -26.28 17.97
C ALA A 272 20.52 -24.89 17.53
N GLY A 273 19.74 -24.25 18.41
CA GLY A 273 19.14 -22.94 18.16
C GLY A 273 17.88 -22.91 17.29
N ARG A 274 17.31 -24.06 16.88
CA ARG A 274 16.00 -24.12 16.20
C ARG A 274 14.88 -24.52 17.15
N ILE A 275 13.68 -24.02 16.87
CA ILE A 275 12.45 -24.38 17.59
C ILE A 275 11.94 -25.71 17.05
N THR A 276 11.73 -26.69 17.93
CA THR A 276 11.31 -28.07 17.59
C THR A 276 10.25 -28.60 18.56
N GLY A 277 9.68 -29.77 18.24
CA GLY A 277 8.71 -30.48 19.09
C GLY A 277 7.48 -29.64 19.43
N ASP A 278 6.98 -29.76 20.66
CA ASP A 278 5.77 -29.08 21.15
C ASP A 278 5.80 -27.57 20.97
N ARG A 279 6.98 -26.94 21.09
CA ARG A 279 7.09 -25.49 20.88
C ARG A 279 6.88 -25.13 19.41
N ALA A 280 7.37 -25.94 18.48
CA ALA A 280 7.09 -25.74 17.05
C ALA A 280 5.60 -25.97 16.76
N ARG A 281 5.00 -27.04 17.31
CA ARG A 281 3.56 -27.32 17.20
C ARG A 281 2.72 -26.13 17.65
N LEU A 282 2.97 -25.62 18.85
CA LEU A 282 2.26 -24.47 19.41
C LEU A 282 2.35 -23.23 18.52
N LEU A 283 3.53 -22.96 17.93
CA LEU A 283 3.69 -21.85 17.01
C LEU A 283 2.92 -22.09 15.70
N ILE A 284 2.89 -23.31 15.17
CA ILE A 284 2.10 -23.63 13.98
C ILE A 284 0.61 -23.50 14.26
N ASP A 285 0.11 -24.00 15.39
CA ASP A 285 -1.30 -23.84 15.81
C ASP A 285 -1.69 -22.36 15.86
N ALA A 286 -0.83 -21.54 16.48
CA ALA A 286 -1.01 -20.11 16.56
C ALA A 286 -1.02 -19.44 15.16
N ILE A 287 -0.16 -19.88 14.24
CA ILE A 287 -0.17 -19.42 12.84
C ILE A 287 -1.46 -19.83 12.14
N LEU A 288 -1.90 -21.09 12.27
CA LEU A 288 -3.12 -21.58 11.66
C LEU A 288 -4.35 -20.84 12.19
N LEU A 289 -4.43 -20.58 13.50
CA LEU A 289 -5.48 -19.74 14.10
C LEU A 289 -5.47 -18.34 13.51
N LYS A 290 -4.28 -17.71 13.45
CA LYS A 290 -4.09 -16.39 12.83
C LYS A 290 -4.59 -16.38 11.39
N LEU A 291 -4.20 -17.38 10.61
CA LEU A 291 -4.48 -17.43 9.17
C LEU A 291 -5.89 -17.92 8.83
N GLY A 292 -6.50 -18.72 9.69
CA GLY A 292 -7.87 -19.20 9.52
C GLY A 292 -8.91 -18.16 9.93
N THR A 293 -8.70 -17.51 11.07
CA THR A 293 -9.67 -16.56 11.63
C THR A 293 -9.40 -15.11 11.23
N GLY A 294 -8.15 -14.78 10.91
CA GLY A 294 -7.72 -13.41 10.63
C GLY A 294 -7.38 -12.56 11.87
N VAL A 295 -7.51 -13.07 13.10
CA VAL A 295 -7.23 -12.37 14.38
C VAL A 295 -5.87 -11.63 14.36
N GLY A 296 -5.67 -10.52 15.05
CA GLY A 296 -4.36 -9.84 15.06
C GLY A 296 -3.20 -10.73 15.56
N TRP A 297 -1.96 -10.46 15.13
CA TRP A 297 -0.78 -11.18 15.68
C TRP A 297 -0.55 -10.89 17.17
N GLY A 298 -0.99 -9.74 17.68
CA GLY A 298 -0.86 -9.38 19.10
C GLY A 298 -1.50 -10.42 20.03
N PRO A 299 -2.82 -10.68 19.92
CA PRO A 299 -3.50 -11.72 20.69
C PRO A 299 -2.85 -13.11 20.56
N VAL A 300 -2.50 -13.51 19.34
CA VAL A 300 -1.88 -14.82 19.06
C VAL A 300 -0.48 -14.94 19.67
N ASN A 301 0.34 -13.91 19.55
CA ASN A 301 1.66 -13.87 20.17
C ASN A 301 1.55 -13.92 21.71
N ALA A 302 0.57 -13.22 22.28
CA ALA A 302 0.32 -13.21 23.72
C ALA A 302 -0.04 -14.60 24.26
N GLN A 303 -0.83 -15.38 23.53
CA GLN A 303 -1.12 -16.79 23.86
C GLN A 303 0.16 -17.65 23.92
N CYS A 304 1.15 -17.34 23.08
CA CYS A 304 2.45 -18.02 23.10
C CYS A 304 3.48 -17.41 24.08
N GLY A 305 3.06 -16.43 24.90
CA GLY A 305 3.91 -15.75 25.88
C GLY A 305 4.96 -14.82 25.27
N THR A 306 4.72 -14.30 24.07
CA THR A 306 5.70 -13.45 23.36
C THR A 306 5.00 -12.25 22.70
N THR A 307 5.78 -11.28 22.20
CA THR A 307 5.21 -10.15 21.43
C THR A 307 5.34 -10.32 19.92
N ALA A 308 6.23 -11.22 19.46
CA ALA A 308 6.56 -11.35 18.03
C ALA A 308 6.96 -12.77 17.57
N ALA A 309 7.04 -13.78 18.46
CA ALA A 309 7.65 -15.06 18.08
C ALA A 309 6.86 -15.79 16.99
N VAL A 310 5.52 -15.77 17.06
CA VAL A 310 4.67 -16.46 16.09
C VAL A 310 4.81 -15.82 14.71
N SER A 311 4.78 -14.49 14.62
CA SER A 311 4.97 -13.76 13.36
C SER A 311 6.36 -13.97 12.77
N SER A 312 7.41 -13.94 13.58
CA SER A 312 8.79 -14.17 13.13
C SER A 312 8.99 -15.60 12.64
N TYR A 313 8.39 -16.57 13.32
CA TYR A 313 8.43 -17.97 12.95
C TYR A 313 7.72 -18.22 11.61
N TYR A 314 6.52 -17.67 11.44
CA TYR A 314 5.79 -17.72 10.17
C TYR A 314 6.61 -17.16 9.00
N GLN A 315 7.23 -15.99 9.17
CA GLN A 315 8.08 -15.39 8.14
C GLN A 315 9.35 -16.21 7.86
N ALA A 316 9.87 -16.92 8.86
CA ALA A 316 10.97 -17.86 8.65
C ALA A 316 10.51 -19.07 7.81
N CYS A 317 9.37 -19.69 8.15
CA CYS A 317 8.79 -20.80 7.40
C CYS A 317 8.46 -20.42 5.95
N ARG A 318 7.96 -19.21 5.72
CA ARG A 318 7.70 -18.70 4.36
C ARG A 318 8.98 -18.50 3.56
N ARG A 319 10.02 -17.91 4.16
CA ARG A 319 11.30 -17.69 3.47
C ARG A 319 12.01 -19.00 3.12
N SER A 320 11.81 -20.05 3.91
CA SER A 320 12.38 -21.37 3.65
C SER A 320 11.53 -22.26 2.74
N GLY A 321 10.34 -21.84 2.33
CA GLY A 321 9.38 -22.67 1.60
C GLY A 321 8.69 -23.75 2.45
N THR A 322 8.98 -23.81 3.76
CA THR A 322 8.42 -24.80 4.68
C THR A 322 6.93 -24.58 4.89
N TRP A 323 6.48 -23.32 4.86
CA TRP A 323 5.07 -23.00 5.04
C TRP A 323 4.20 -23.62 3.94
N GLU A 324 4.65 -23.55 2.68
CA GLU A 324 3.96 -24.10 1.53
C GLU A 324 3.82 -25.63 1.64
N ILE A 325 4.84 -26.31 2.17
CA ILE A 325 4.80 -27.75 2.46
C ILE A 325 3.76 -28.05 3.55
N ILE A 326 3.78 -27.31 4.66
CA ILE A 326 2.80 -27.46 5.75
C ILE A 326 1.37 -27.32 5.22
N GLN A 327 1.11 -26.31 4.39
CA GLN A 327 -0.22 -26.10 3.82
C GLN A 327 -0.67 -27.22 2.91
N ALA A 328 0.22 -27.74 2.06
CA ALA A 328 -0.07 -28.86 1.18
C ALA A 328 -0.41 -30.13 1.98
N THR A 329 0.42 -30.47 2.96
CA THR A 329 0.20 -31.64 3.84
C THR A 329 -1.12 -31.53 4.59
N LEU A 330 -1.42 -30.38 5.20
CA LEU A 330 -2.68 -30.20 5.93
C LEU A 330 -3.91 -30.29 5.03
N ARG A 331 -3.82 -29.76 3.80
CA ARG A 331 -4.92 -29.86 2.82
C ARG A 331 -5.19 -31.32 2.45
N GLU A 332 -4.14 -32.12 2.26
CA GLU A 332 -4.26 -33.54 1.94
C GLU A 332 -4.79 -34.36 3.12
N THR A 333 -4.25 -34.15 4.32
CA THR A 333 -4.69 -34.89 5.51
C THR A 333 -6.15 -34.58 5.86
N ARG A 334 -6.54 -33.29 5.87
CA ARG A 334 -7.91 -32.88 6.21
C ARG A 334 -8.95 -33.32 5.17
N SER A 335 -8.59 -33.38 3.89
CA SER A 335 -9.50 -33.84 2.83
C SER A 335 -9.77 -35.36 2.91
N ARG A 336 -8.76 -36.15 3.28
CA ARG A 336 -8.93 -37.60 3.55
C ARG A 336 -9.88 -37.85 4.72
N THR A 337 -9.67 -37.17 5.85
CA THR A 337 -10.53 -37.34 7.04
C THR A 337 -11.97 -36.93 6.76
N ALA A 338 -12.19 -35.83 6.02
CA ALA A 338 -13.53 -35.41 5.63
C ALA A 338 -14.25 -36.46 4.76
N SER A 339 -13.50 -37.16 3.90
CA SER A 339 -14.05 -38.22 3.04
C SER A 339 -14.41 -39.48 3.82
N SER A 340 -13.58 -39.88 4.79
CA SER A 340 -13.84 -41.05 5.64
C SER A 340 -15.07 -40.88 6.55
N ASN A 341 -15.31 -39.67 7.07
CA ASN A 341 -16.47 -39.40 7.92
C ASN A 341 -17.80 -39.39 7.15
N SER A 342 -17.80 -39.08 5.84
CA SER A 342 -19.01 -39.09 5.02
C SER A 342 -19.54 -40.49 4.75
N THR A 343 -18.68 -41.51 4.75
CA THR A 343 -19.08 -42.90 4.46
C THR A 343 -19.65 -43.61 5.69
N ALA A 344 -19.22 -43.24 6.89
CA ALA A 344 -19.65 -43.87 8.14
C ALA A 344 -21.04 -43.43 8.65
N SER A 345 -21.68 -42.44 8.00
CA SER A 345 -22.99 -41.90 8.42
C SER A 345 -24.18 -42.47 7.62
N HIS A 346 -23.95 -43.46 6.75
CA HIS A 346 -24.97 -44.09 5.90
C HIS A 346 -25.23 -45.58 6.18
N ASP A 347 -24.54 -46.13 7.18
CA ASP A 347 -24.86 -47.42 7.81
C ASP A 347 -25.50 -47.17 9.18
#